data_AF-A0A496UCM9-F1
#
_entry.id   AF-A0A496UCM9-F1
#
_cell.length_a   1.000
_cell.length_b   1.000
_cell.length_c   1.000
_cell.angle_alpha   90.00
_cell.angle_beta   90.00
_cell.angle_gamma   90.00
#
_symmetry.space_group_name_H-M   'P 1'
#
loop_
_entity.id
_entity.type
_entity.pdbx_description
1 polymer ?
#
loop_
_entity_poly.entity_id
_entity_poly.type
_entity_poly.pdbx_seq_one_letter_code
_entity_poly.pdbx_strand_id
1 'polypeptide(L)'
;MNQVVDEKPLTIAELKSIVQQIKKNLEEQDEIFQKFNEHPEKIELLTSAEVPLCEFYELSFSQHGNLASSIPEIGNELPNIISAENRVEATKSLEELPPPDWLTNEIGNVKSANFLAWFFSLMFSIRAVQVFGIPMNVMIQMVREKKTGWRTALADAIRVDPSCLGCRSVATRLAIARLSGDRSVSKILLNAIRSPRLEKPDDFGLLRYVLHLLSDTGDIKSMTEEDKYNLICVELELYPIDGADPARSLSQFIRRWNKYPVT
;
A
#
# COMPACT_ATOMS: atom_id res chain seq x y z
N MET A 1 0.85 -1.00 27.68
CA MET A 1 -0.31 -0.09 27.61
C MET A 1 0.00 0.91 26.51
N ASN A 2 -0.60 0.77 25.33
CA ASN A 2 -0.47 1.80 24.30
C ASN A 2 -1.36 2.96 24.73
N GLN A 3 -0.75 4.10 25.08
CA GLN A 3 -1.51 5.34 25.16
C GLN A 3 -2.12 5.56 23.78
N VAL A 4 -3.44 5.61 23.70
CA VAL A 4 -4.14 6.11 22.52
C VAL A 4 -3.76 7.58 22.46
N VAL A 5 -2.80 7.91 21.60
CA VAL A 5 -2.51 9.29 21.26
C VAL A 5 -3.77 9.80 20.58
N ASP A 6 -4.38 10.87 21.10
CA ASP A 6 -5.49 11.54 20.42
C ASP A 6 -4.95 12.04 19.07
N GLU A 7 -5.22 11.27 18.01
CA GLU A 7 -4.79 11.63 16.66
C GLU A 7 -5.63 12.81 16.20
N LYS A 8 -4.99 13.99 16.15
CA LYS A 8 -5.56 15.18 15.54
C LYS A 8 -5.92 14.85 14.07
N PRO A 9 -7.15 15.15 13.61
CA PRO A 9 -7.54 14.90 12.22
C PRO A 9 -6.67 15.72 11.25
N LEU A 10 -6.45 15.18 10.06
CA LEU A 10 -5.67 15.83 9.01
C LEU A 10 -6.39 17.08 8.51
N THR A 11 -5.65 18.18 8.37
CA THR A 11 -6.16 19.40 7.75
C THR A 11 -6.22 19.26 6.22
N ILE A 12 -7.03 20.09 5.56
CA ILE A 12 -7.11 20.12 4.09
C ILE A 12 -5.74 20.45 3.47
N ALA A 13 -4.96 21.35 4.10
CA ALA A 13 -3.62 21.69 3.64
C ALA A 13 -2.67 20.49 3.70
N GLU A 14 -2.71 19.71 4.78
CA GLU A 14 -1.93 18.47 4.91
C GLU A 14 -2.38 17.44 3.87
N LEU A 15 -3.69 17.26 3.67
CA LEU A 15 -4.20 16.34 2.64
C LEU A 15 -3.76 16.74 1.23
N LYS A 16 -3.81 18.03 0.87
CA LYS A 16 -3.29 18.53 -0.42
C LYS A 16 -1.81 18.23 -0.58
N SER A 17 -1.03 18.47 0.47
CA SER A 17 0.41 18.24 0.44
C SER A 17 0.74 16.74 0.33
N ILE A 18 0.03 15.88 1.07
CA ILE A 18 0.12 14.41 0.94
C ILE A 18 -0.22 13.97 -0.48
N VAL A 19 -1.31 14.49 -1.06
CA VAL A 19 -1.74 14.18 -2.44
C VAL A 19 -0.66 14.56 -3.46
N GLN A 20 -0.05 15.74 -3.32
CA GLN A 20 1.06 16.17 -4.19
C GLN A 20 2.28 15.27 -4.03
N GLN A 21 2.64 14.92 -2.79
CA GLN A 21 3.77 14.04 -2.52
C GLN A 21 3.56 12.65 -3.13
N ILE A 22 2.36 12.09 -3.03
CA ILE A 22 2.05 10.78 -3.63
C ILE A 22 2.15 10.86 -5.15
N LYS A 23 1.65 11.93 -5.78
CA LYS A 23 1.80 12.12 -7.25
C LYS A 23 3.26 12.09 -7.65
N LYS A 24 4.11 12.89 -6.97
CA LYS A 24 5.57 12.90 -7.18
C LYS A 24 6.18 11.51 -7.00
N ASN A 25 5.91 10.87 -5.86
CA ASN A 25 6.45 9.56 -5.55
C ASN A 25 6.07 8.54 -6.62
N LEU A 26 4.85 8.57 -7.16
CA LEU A 26 4.39 7.65 -8.20
C LEU A 26 5.16 7.76 -9.51
N GLU A 27 5.52 8.97 -9.91
CA GLU A 27 6.37 9.20 -11.08
C GLU A 27 7.77 8.61 -10.84
N GLU A 28 8.29 8.75 -9.62
CA GLU A 28 9.59 8.21 -9.22
C GLU A 28 9.60 6.68 -9.03
N GLN A 29 8.46 6.06 -8.68
CA GLN A 29 8.39 4.60 -8.45
C GLN A 29 8.80 3.82 -9.70
N ASP A 30 8.31 4.22 -10.88
CA ASP A 30 8.64 3.56 -12.15
C ASP A 30 10.16 3.63 -12.42
N GLU A 31 10.80 4.76 -12.11
CA GLU A 31 12.26 4.92 -12.23
C GLU A 31 13.02 4.05 -11.23
N ILE A 32 12.55 3.94 -9.99
CA ILE A 32 13.16 3.08 -8.97
C ILE A 32 13.10 1.63 -9.43
N PHE A 33 11.96 1.16 -9.92
CA PHE A 33 11.83 -0.20 -10.45
C PHE A 33 12.72 -0.43 -11.66
N GLN A 34 12.83 0.55 -12.57
CA GLN A 34 13.71 0.45 -13.73
C GLN A 34 15.18 0.33 -13.30
N LYS A 35 15.66 1.23 -12.43
CA LYS A 35 17.02 1.19 -11.88
C LYS A 35 17.28 -0.14 -11.17
N PHE A 36 16.31 -0.68 -10.44
CA PHE A 36 16.48 -1.95 -9.75
C PHE A 36 16.60 -3.14 -10.72
N ASN A 37 15.88 -3.12 -11.84
CA ASN A 37 15.98 -4.15 -12.88
C ASN A 37 17.35 -4.13 -13.60
N GLU A 38 18.08 -3.01 -13.56
CA GLU A 38 19.44 -2.90 -14.09
C GLU A 38 20.48 -3.56 -13.17
N HIS A 39 20.08 -3.96 -11.95
CA HIS A 39 20.92 -4.53 -10.90
C HIS A 39 20.40 -5.91 -10.41
N PRO A 40 20.51 -6.96 -11.24
CA PRO A 40 19.95 -8.29 -10.93
C PRO A 40 20.50 -8.90 -9.62
N GLU A 41 21.72 -8.57 -9.22
CA GLU A 41 22.31 -8.98 -7.94
C GLU A 41 21.51 -8.50 -6.72
N LYS A 42 20.84 -7.34 -6.84
CA LYS A 42 19.96 -6.81 -5.78
C LYS A 42 18.63 -7.55 -5.74
N ILE A 43 18.17 -8.07 -6.87
CA ILE A 43 16.97 -8.92 -6.96
C ILE A 43 17.23 -10.26 -6.26
N GLU A 44 18.38 -10.88 -6.50
CA GLU A 44 18.74 -12.13 -5.82
C GLU A 44 18.76 -11.96 -4.30
N LEU A 45 19.29 -10.83 -3.81
CA LEU A 45 19.29 -10.47 -2.39
C LEU A 45 17.86 -10.41 -1.79
N LEU A 46 16.92 -9.77 -2.50
CA LEU A 46 15.50 -9.72 -2.10
C LEU A 46 14.83 -11.10 -2.03
N THR A 47 15.33 -12.04 -2.83
CA THR A 47 14.82 -13.42 -2.89
C THR A 47 15.62 -14.39 -2.01
N SER A 48 16.62 -13.91 -1.28
CA SER A 48 17.42 -14.74 -0.40
C SER A 48 16.56 -15.27 0.76
N ALA A 49 16.79 -16.53 1.13
CA ALA A 49 15.92 -17.29 2.02
C ALA A 49 15.85 -16.75 3.46
N GLU A 50 16.71 -15.81 3.84
CA GLU A 50 16.75 -15.28 5.21
C GLU A 50 15.59 -14.33 5.50
N VAL A 51 15.12 -13.57 4.49
CA VAL A 51 14.02 -12.62 4.67
C VAL A 51 13.18 -12.56 3.39
N PRO A 52 12.14 -13.39 3.26
CA PRO A 52 11.28 -13.37 2.10
C PRO A 52 10.48 -12.06 2.07
N LEU A 53 10.54 -11.31 0.96
CA LEU A 53 9.69 -10.14 0.66
C LEU A 53 8.22 -10.36 1.05
N CYS A 54 7.71 -11.55 0.77
CA CYS A 54 6.31 -11.90 1.01
C CYS A 54 5.90 -11.91 2.49
N GLU A 55 6.81 -12.01 3.44
CA GLU A 55 6.46 -11.94 4.86
C GLU A 55 5.95 -10.56 5.25
N PHE A 56 6.49 -9.50 4.64
CA PHE A 56 6.04 -8.13 4.90
C PHE A 56 4.66 -7.84 4.31
N TYR A 57 4.17 -8.62 3.33
CA TYR A 57 2.80 -8.46 2.82
C TYR A 57 1.72 -8.76 3.85
N GLU A 58 2.02 -9.46 4.94
CA GLU A 58 1.03 -9.67 6.01
C GLU A 58 0.93 -8.47 6.97
N LEU A 59 1.80 -7.46 6.84
CA LEU A 59 1.84 -6.31 7.72
C LEU A 59 0.91 -5.17 7.26
N SER A 60 0.17 -4.57 8.19
CA SER A 60 -0.57 -3.32 7.94
C SER A 60 0.37 -2.15 7.62
N PHE A 61 -0.17 -1.05 7.10
CA PHE A 61 0.61 0.19 6.94
C PHE A 61 1.18 0.70 8.26
N SER A 62 0.41 0.63 9.35
CA SER A 62 0.90 0.99 10.68
C SER A 62 2.05 0.09 11.15
N GLN A 63 2.01 -1.21 10.84
CA GLN A 63 3.12 -2.13 11.13
C GLN A 63 4.35 -1.83 10.27
N HIS A 64 4.17 -1.47 9.00
CA HIS A 64 5.28 -0.98 8.16
C HIS A 64 5.90 0.29 8.75
N GLY A 65 5.10 1.25 9.20
CA GLY A 65 5.57 2.47 9.85
C GLY A 65 6.36 2.20 11.14
N ASN A 66 5.89 1.25 11.96
CA ASN A 66 6.61 0.82 13.17
C ASN A 66 7.93 0.12 12.87
N LEU A 67 8.06 -0.56 11.72
CA LEU A 67 9.35 -1.10 11.30
C LEU A 67 10.26 0.01 10.79
N ALA A 68 9.73 1.01 10.08
CA ALA A 68 10.49 2.16 9.63
C ALA A 68 11.15 2.90 10.80
N SER A 69 10.43 3.03 11.93
CA SER A 69 10.96 3.69 13.13
C SER A 69 12.12 2.94 13.80
N SER A 70 12.30 1.65 13.48
CA SER A 70 13.46 0.87 13.95
C SER A 70 14.75 1.14 13.17
N ILE A 71 14.65 1.81 12.02
CA ILE A 71 15.79 2.25 11.22
C ILE A 71 16.31 3.54 11.87
N PRO A 72 17.52 3.58 12.45
CA PRO A 72 17.98 4.73 13.24
C PRO A 72 17.86 6.07 12.52
N GLU A 73 18.18 6.11 11.23
CA GLU A 73 18.13 7.30 10.39
C GLU A 73 16.70 7.87 10.31
N ILE A 74 15.68 7.01 10.15
CA ILE A 74 14.27 7.40 10.11
C ILE A 74 13.74 7.63 11.53
N GLY A 75 14.03 6.72 12.45
CA GLY A 75 13.56 6.72 13.83
C GLY A 75 13.98 7.97 14.62
N ASN A 76 15.17 8.52 14.34
CA ASN A 76 15.64 9.76 14.95
C ASN A 76 14.88 11.00 14.45
N GLU A 77 14.37 10.99 13.22
CA GLU A 77 13.61 12.09 12.65
C GLU A 77 12.11 12.04 12.98
N LEU A 78 11.56 10.85 13.26
CA LEU A 78 10.13 10.70 13.56
C LEU A 78 9.64 11.60 14.71
N PRO A 79 10.34 11.78 15.84
CA PRO A 79 9.91 12.72 16.89
C PRO A 79 9.76 14.16 16.37
N ASN A 80 10.66 14.62 15.49
CA ASN A 80 10.59 15.94 14.88
C ASN A 80 9.35 16.05 13.98
N ILE A 81 9.08 15.03 13.18
CA ILE A 81 7.92 14.98 12.28
C ILE A 81 6.61 14.95 13.07
N ILE A 82 6.52 14.14 14.12
CA ILE A 82 5.31 13.97 14.92
C ILE A 82 4.96 15.27 15.67
N SER A 83 5.99 15.96 16.18
CA SER A 83 5.85 17.20 16.96
C SER A 83 5.74 18.46 16.10
N ALA A 84 6.04 18.39 14.79
CA ALA A 84 5.94 19.51 13.89
C ALA A 84 4.48 20.00 13.74
N GLU A 85 4.33 21.33 13.68
CA GLU A 85 3.03 21.96 13.40
C GLU A 85 2.51 21.60 12.01
N ASN A 86 3.42 21.51 11.03
CA ASN A 86 3.16 21.00 9.69
C ASN A 86 3.96 19.72 9.47
N ARG A 87 3.31 18.58 9.69
CA ARG A 87 3.95 17.26 9.61
C ARG A 87 4.41 16.93 8.20
N VAL A 88 3.69 17.39 7.17
CA VAL A 88 4.04 17.10 5.78
C VAL A 88 5.31 17.85 5.38
N GLU A 89 5.45 19.11 5.76
CA GLU A 89 6.70 19.84 5.54
C GLU A 89 7.86 19.18 6.28
N ALA A 90 7.62 18.73 7.52
CA ALA A 90 8.64 18.02 8.29
C ALA A 90 9.07 16.70 7.65
N THR A 91 8.20 16.01 6.89
CA THR A 91 8.61 14.79 6.17
C THR A 91 9.64 15.05 5.07
N LYS A 92 9.81 16.29 4.59
CA LYS A 92 10.87 16.61 3.62
C LYS A 92 12.27 16.40 4.21
N SER A 93 12.45 16.48 5.53
CA SER A 93 13.74 16.15 6.14
C SER A 93 14.12 14.69 5.88
N LEU A 94 13.15 13.78 5.74
CA LEU A 94 13.41 12.39 5.36
C LEU A 94 13.88 12.25 3.91
N GLU A 95 13.43 13.12 3.00
CA GLU A 95 13.90 13.12 1.60
C GLU A 95 15.35 13.59 1.49
N GLU A 96 15.78 14.46 2.41
CA GLU A 96 17.13 15.01 2.46
C GLU A 96 18.12 14.07 3.18
N LEU A 97 17.62 13.03 3.86
CA LEU A 97 18.50 12.05 4.50
C LEU A 97 19.31 11.31 3.44
N PRO A 98 20.65 11.23 3.59
CA PRO A 98 21.42 10.37 2.73
C PRO A 98 20.93 8.92 2.92
N PRO A 99 20.97 8.10 1.86
CA PRO A 99 20.74 6.68 2.03
C PRO A 99 21.73 6.14 3.07
N PRO A 100 21.28 5.28 4.00
CA PRO A 100 22.16 4.78 5.04
C PRO A 100 23.41 4.10 4.47
N ASP A 101 24.57 4.25 5.12
CA ASP A 101 25.84 3.68 4.64
C ASP A 101 25.75 2.16 4.38
N TRP A 102 24.98 1.45 5.20
CA TRP A 102 24.77 0.00 5.05
C TRP A 102 23.90 -0.36 3.84
N LEU A 103 23.17 0.59 3.27
CA LEU A 103 22.42 0.43 2.02
C LEU A 103 23.29 0.67 0.79
N THR A 104 24.33 1.50 0.89
CA THR A 104 25.21 1.84 -0.23
C THR A 104 26.51 1.04 -0.26
N ASN A 105 27.13 0.82 0.90
CA ASN A 105 28.48 0.24 1.03
C ASN A 105 28.46 -1.25 1.38
N GLU A 106 27.36 -1.75 1.95
CA GLU A 106 27.21 -3.15 2.39
C GLU A 106 26.04 -3.86 1.68
N ILE A 107 25.81 -3.51 0.41
CA ILE A 107 24.81 -4.16 -0.44
C ILE A 107 25.09 -5.67 -0.44
N GLY A 108 24.11 -6.46 -0.01
CA GLY A 108 24.25 -7.91 0.10
C GLY A 108 24.18 -8.44 1.53
N ASN A 109 24.22 -7.56 2.55
CA ASN A 109 24.00 -7.98 3.93
C ASN A 109 22.49 -8.15 4.24
N VAL A 110 22.20 -8.83 5.35
CA VAL A 110 20.83 -9.10 5.82
C VAL A 110 20.04 -7.82 6.10
N LYS A 111 20.72 -6.74 6.53
CA LYS A 111 20.07 -5.46 6.86
C LYS A 111 19.54 -4.74 5.62
N SER A 112 20.35 -4.66 4.57
CA SER A 112 19.97 -4.10 3.27
C SER A 112 18.88 -4.95 2.59
N ALA A 113 18.96 -6.28 2.68
CA ALA A 113 17.91 -7.18 2.22
C ALA A 113 16.57 -6.92 2.92
N ASN A 114 16.57 -6.85 4.26
CA ASN A 114 15.38 -6.54 5.07
C ASN A 114 14.76 -5.19 4.69
N PHE A 115 15.60 -4.15 4.57
CA PHE A 115 15.13 -2.82 4.22
C PHE A 115 14.48 -2.80 2.83
N LEU A 116 15.14 -3.38 1.83
CA LEU A 116 14.60 -3.44 0.48
C LEU A 116 13.30 -4.25 0.45
N ALA A 117 13.24 -5.39 1.17
CA ALA A 117 12.03 -6.20 1.28
C ALA A 117 10.86 -5.41 1.89
N TRP A 118 11.09 -4.71 3.01
CA TRP A 118 10.11 -3.81 3.63
C TRP A 118 9.69 -2.66 2.69
N PHE A 119 10.65 -2.05 1.99
CA PHE A 119 10.38 -0.94 1.09
C PHE A 119 9.51 -1.39 -0.08
N PHE A 120 9.89 -2.48 -0.76
CA PHE A 120 9.11 -3.02 -1.86
C PHE A 120 7.74 -3.52 -1.40
N SER A 121 7.63 -4.14 -0.22
CA SER A 121 6.33 -4.59 0.27
C SER A 121 5.36 -3.43 0.51
N LEU A 122 5.88 -2.31 1.03
CA LEU A 122 5.12 -1.07 1.18
C LEU A 122 4.69 -0.53 -0.18
N MET A 123 5.61 -0.46 -1.15
CA MET A 123 5.34 0.02 -2.52
C MET A 123 4.26 -0.81 -3.22
N PHE A 124 4.35 -2.14 -3.15
CA PHE A 124 3.32 -3.03 -3.69
C PHE A 124 1.99 -2.93 -2.94
N SER A 125 2.01 -2.67 -1.63
CA SER A 125 0.79 -2.41 -0.86
C SER A 125 0.10 -1.12 -1.31
N ILE A 126 0.85 -0.04 -1.54
CA ILE A 126 0.34 1.21 -2.12
C ILE A 126 -0.24 0.93 -3.50
N ARG A 127 0.50 0.20 -4.35
CA ARG A 127 0.05 -0.17 -5.69
C ARG A 127 -1.25 -0.96 -5.68
N ALA A 128 -1.40 -1.88 -4.73
CA ALA A 128 -2.62 -2.66 -4.53
C ALA A 128 -3.82 -1.76 -4.21
N VAL A 129 -3.64 -0.77 -3.33
CA VAL A 129 -4.68 0.24 -3.02
C VAL A 129 -5.04 1.03 -4.28
N GLN A 130 -4.06 1.44 -5.06
CA GLN A 130 -4.32 2.23 -6.25
C GLN A 130 -5.08 1.49 -7.33
N VAL A 131 -4.81 0.21 -7.55
CA VAL A 131 -5.51 -0.54 -8.61
C VAL A 131 -6.79 -1.17 -8.11
N PHE A 132 -6.77 -1.76 -6.92
CA PHE A 132 -7.87 -2.58 -6.42
C PHE A 132 -8.65 -1.91 -5.28
N GLY A 133 -8.13 -0.82 -4.71
CA GLY A 133 -8.74 -0.12 -3.58
C GLY A 133 -8.47 -0.77 -2.23
N ILE A 134 -7.61 -1.79 -2.17
CA ILE A 134 -7.36 -2.60 -0.98
C ILE A 134 -5.85 -2.86 -0.85
N PRO A 135 -5.24 -2.75 0.33
CA PRO A 135 -3.82 -3.06 0.51
C PRO A 135 -3.53 -4.56 0.53
N MET A 136 -2.27 -4.93 0.29
CA MET A 136 -1.83 -6.33 0.22
C MET A 136 -2.19 -7.12 1.49
N ASN A 137 -1.94 -6.58 2.68
CA ASN A 137 -2.22 -7.25 3.95
C ASN A 137 -3.71 -7.61 4.12
N VAL A 138 -4.61 -6.75 3.68
CA VAL A 138 -6.06 -7.02 3.71
C VAL A 138 -6.41 -8.13 2.72
N MET A 139 -5.83 -8.13 1.51
CA MET A 139 -6.03 -9.23 0.57
C MET A 139 -5.54 -10.57 1.15
N ILE A 140 -4.35 -10.60 1.74
CA ILE A 140 -3.80 -11.80 2.39
C ILE A 140 -4.66 -12.23 3.58
N GLN A 141 -5.15 -11.28 4.39
CA GLN A 141 -6.07 -11.56 5.48
C GLN A 141 -7.39 -12.19 4.98
N MET A 142 -7.96 -11.68 3.88
CA MET A 142 -9.16 -12.28 3.28
C MET A 142 -8.92 -13.74 2.87
N VAL A 143 -7.74 -14.04 2.31
CA VAL A 143 -7.32 -15.41 1.98
C VAL A 143 -7.24 -16.27 3.24
N ARG A 144 -6.54 -15.80 4.28
CA ARG A 144 -6.40 -16.46 5.58
C ARG A 144 -7.76 -16.84 6.16
N GLU A 145 -8.67 -15.88 6.24
CA GLU A 145 -9.96 -15.99 6.93
C GLU A 145 -11.10 -16.57 6.07
N LYS A 146 -10.87 -16.82 4.78
CA LYS A 146 -11.91 -17.24 3.80
C LYS A 146 -13.08 -16.26 3.69
N LYS A 147 -12.84 -14.96 3.89
CA LYS A 147 -13.88 -13.92 3.75
C LYS A 147 -14.50 -13.95 2.35
N THR A 148 -15.74 -13.47 2.20
CA THR A 148 -16.39 -13.35 0.89
C THR A 148 -15.46 -12.61 -0.08
N GLY A 149 -15.27 -13.15 -1.28
CA GLY A 149 -14.35 -12.56 -2.28
C GLY A 149 -12.86 -12.93 -2.11
N TRP A 150 -12.48 -13.79 -1.16
CA TRP A 150 -11.06 -14.16 -0.93
C TRP A 150 -10.35 -14.73 -2.17
N ARG A 151 -11.07 -15.40 -3.07
CA ARG A 151 -10.52 -15.92 -4.33
C ARG A 151 -10.13 -14.80 -5.29
N THR A 152 -10.94 -13.74 -5.34
CA THR A 152 -10.64 -12.53 -6.11
C THR A 152 -9.46 -11.81 -5.46
N ALA A 153 -9.47 -11.62 -4.14
CA ALA A 153 -8.35 -11.04 -3.41
C ALA A 153 -7.03 -11.80 -3.61
N LEU A 154 -7.07 -13.14 -3.66
CA LEU A 154 -5.89 -13.95 -4.00
C LEU A 154 -5.41 -13.67 -5.43
N ALA A 155 -6.33 -13.62 -6.40
CA ALA A 155 -5.97 -13.33 -7.79
C ALA A 155 -5.36 -11.94 -7.93
N ASP A 156 -5.92 -10.94 -7.25
CA ASP A 156 -5.48 -9.56 -7.29
C ASP A 156 -4.11 -9.41 -6.60
N ALA A 157 -3.91 -10.03 -5.44
CA ALA A 157 -2.60 -10.06 -4.77
C ALA A 157 -1.50 -10.66 -5.67
N ILE A 158 -1.79 -11.76 -6.38
CA ILE A 158 -0.85 -12.38 -7.32
C ILE A 158 -0.56 -11.44 -8.50
N ARG A 159 -1.54 -10.66 -8.96
CA ARG A 159 -1.33 -9.66 -10.03
C ARG A 159 -0.47 -8.50 -9.56
N VAL A 160 -0.56 -8.12 -8.28
CA VAL A 160 0.33 -7.14 -7.63
C VAL A 160 1.76 -7.65 -7.63
N ASP A 161 1.97 -8.80 -6.98
CA ASP A 161 3.26 -9.46 -6.96
C ASP A 161 3.08 -10.97 -6.73
N PRO A 162 3.51 -11.82 -7.69
CA PRO A 162 3.49 -13.26 -7.53
C PRO A 162 4.27 -13.80 -6.32
N SER A 163 5.21 -13.04 -5.75
CA SER A 163 5.91 -13.47 -4.53
C SER A 163 4.97 -13.66 -3.34
N CYS A 164 3.76 -13.08 -3.36
CA CYS A 164 2.73 -13.27 -2.32
C CYS A 164 2.32 -14.74 -2.12
N LEU A 165 2.64 -15.62 -3.07
CA LEU A 165 2.45 -17.06 -2.93
C LEU A 165 3.30 -17.67 -1.81
N GLY A 166 4.41 -17.02 -1.46
CA GLY A 166 5.26 -17.38 -0.32
C GLY A 166 4.67 -17.00 1.03
N CYS A 167 3.68 -16.10 1.09
CA CYS A 167 3.03 -15.75 2.36
C CYS A 167 2.47 -17.02 3.01
N ARG A 168 2.75 -17.23 4.30
CA ARG A 168 2.29 -18.40 5.04
C ARG A 168 0.78 -18.61 4.91
N SER A 169 0.01 -17.52 4.97
CA SER A 169 -1.45 -17.54 4.82
C SER A 169 -1.90 -18.08 3.45
N VAL A 170 -1.23 -17.67 2.37
CA VAL A 170 -1.52 -18.10 1.00
C VAL A 170 -1.05 -19.54 0.78
N ALA A 171 0.19 -19.86 1.13
CA ALA A 171 0.76 -21.20 1.01
C ALA A 171 -0.09 -22.24 1.74
N THR A 172 -0.52 -21.95 2.97
CA THR A 172 -1.43 -22.82 3.74
C THR A 172 -2.75 -23.04 3.00
N ARG A 173 -3.31 -22.00 2.38
CA ARG A 173 -4.56 -22.12 1.61
C ARG A 173 -4.38 -22.97 0.36
N LEU A 174 -3.28 -22.81 -0.36
CA LEU A 174 -2.96 -23.62 -1.53
C LEU A 174 -2.80 -25.09 -1.15
N ALA A 175 -2.11 -25.38 -0.04
CA ALA A 175 -1.95 -26.73 0.47
C ALA A 175 -3.29 -27.39 0.79
N ILE A 176 -4.17 -26.69 1.51
CA ILE A 176 -5.53 -27.17 1.83
C ILE A 176 -6.32 -27.43 0.53
N ALA A 177 -6.34 -26.48 -0.40
CA ALA A 177 -7.07 -26.64 -1.66
C ALA A 177 -6.57 -27.85 -2.46
N ARG A 178 -5.25 -28.09 -2.47
CA ARG A 178 -4.63 -29.22 -3.14
C ARG A 178 -5.03 -30.56 -2.51
N LEU A 179 -4.99 -30.65 -1.19
CA LEU A 179 -5.35 -31.85 -0.42
C LEU A 179 -6.85 -32.16 -0.50
N SER A 180 -7.70 -31.13 -0.55
CA SER A 180 -9.15 -31.28 -0.70
C SER A 180 -9.61 -31.47 -2.16
N GLY A 181 -8.71 -31.44 -3.13
CA GLY A 181 -9.05 -31.56 -4.55
C GLY A 181 -9.77 -30.35 -5.15
N ASP A 182 -9.76 -29.19 -4.49
CA ASP A 182 -10.33 -27.93 -5.02
C ASP A 182 -9.45 -27.37 -6.14
N ARG A 183 -9.73 -27.81 -7.38
CA ARG A 183 -9.02 -27.34 -8.58
C ARG A 183 -9.31 -25.89 -8.94
N SER A 184 -10.35 -25.26 -8.37
CA SER A 184 -10.70 -23.88 -8.69
C SER A 184 -9.59 -22.91 -8.28
N VAL A 185 -8.90 -23.19 -7.17
CA VAL A 185 -7.81 -22.36 -6.65
C VAL A 185 -6.59 -22.42 -7.58
N SER A 186 -6.22 -23.61 -8.07
CA SER A 186 -5.13 -23.75 -9.05
C SER A 186 -5.45 -23.03 -10.37
N LYS A 187 -6.72 -23.04 -10.81
CA LYS A 187 -7.14 -22.29 -12.00
C LYS A 187 -6.98 -20.77 -11.78
N ILE A 188 -7.33 -20.27 -10.61
CA ILE A 188 -7.14 -18.86 -10.24
C ILE A 188 -5.67 -18.48 -10.29
N LEU A 189 -4.81 -19.28 -9.66
CA LEU A 189 -3.36 -19.08 -9.65
C LEU A 189 -2.80 -18.97 -11.07
N LEU A 190 -3.08 -19.96 -11.91
CA LEU A 190 -2.58 -19.99 -13.29
C LEU A 190 -3.07 -18.80 -14.11
N ASN A 191 -4.33 -18.41 -13.94
CA ASN A 191 -4.89 -17.26 -14.64
C ASN A 191 -4.28 -15.95 -14.16
N ALA A 192 -4.05 -15.79 -12.86
CA ALA A 192 -3.47 -14.58 -12.29
C ALA A 192 -2.00 -14.40 -12.73
N ILE A 193 -1.19 -15.47 -12.67
CA ILE A 193 0.22 -15.43 -13.11
C ILE A 193 0.35 -15.14 -14.61
N ARG A 194 -0.57 -15.66 -15.43
CA ARG A 194 -0.57 -15.43 -16.89
C ARG A 194 -1.20 -14.10 -17.29
N SER A 195 -1.86 -13.41 -16.36
CA SER A 195 -2.42 -12.09 -16.66
C SER A 195 -1.26 -11.14 -17.00
N PRO A 196 -1.48 -10.16 -17.89
CA PRO A 196 -0.50 -9.10 -18.11
C PRO A 196 -0.09 -8.48 -16.77
N ARG A 197 1.16 -8.03 -16.67
CA ARG A 197 1.59 -7.21 -15.52
C ARG A 197 0.57 -6.10 -15.31
N LEU A 198 0.27 -5.80 -14.05
CA LEU A 198 -0.70 -4.77 -13.66
C LEU A 198 -0.57 -3.52 -14.53
N GLU A 199 -1.66 -3.18 -15.21
CA GLU A 199 -1.76 -1.93 -15.95
C GLU A 199 -1.51 -0.74 -15.00
N LYS A 200 -0.98 0.36 -15.54
CA LYS A 200 -0.86 1.63 -14.80
C LYS A 200 -2.18 1.93 -14.10
N PRO A 201 -2.15 2.47 -12.87
CA PRO A 201 -3.39 2.76 -12.17
C PRO A 201 -4.25 3.65 -13.07
N ASP A 202 -5.57 3.43 -13.06
CA ASP A 202 -6.49 4.33 -13.74
C ASP A 202 -6.43 5.73 -13.12
N ASP A 203 -7.14 6.69 -13.72
CA ASP A 203 -7.19 8.08 -13.25
C ASP A 203 -7.70 8.21 -11.80
N PHE A 204 -8.26 7.14 -11.23
CA PHE A 204 -8.79 7.10 -9.86
C PHE A 204 -7.86 6.42 -8.86
N GLY A 205 -6.65 6.00 -9.24
CA GLY A 205 -5.73 5.33 -8.32
C GLY A 205 -5.38 6.19 -7.10
N LEU A 206 -5.16 7.48 -7.31
CA LEU A 206 -4.90 8.43 -6.23
C LEU A 206 -6.13 8.67 -5.35
N LEU A 207 -7.33 8.73 -5.94
CA LEU A 207 -8.57 8.81 -5.18
C LEU A 207 -8.74 7.59 -4.26
N ARG A 208 -8.49 6.37 -4.74
CA ARG A 208 -8.57 5.16 -3.92
C ARG A 208 -7.59 5.21 -2.74
N TYR A 209 -6.39 5.74 -2.96
CA TYR A 209 -5.42 5.92 -1.90
C TYR A 209 -5.89 6.91 -0.83
N VAL A 210 -6.38 8.08 -1.23
CA VAL A 210 -6.90 9.08 -0.29
C VAL A 210 -8.12 8.56 0.48
N LEU A 211 -9.02 7.82 -0.18
CA LEU A 211 -10.14 7.19 0.50
C LEU A 211 -9.69 6.15 1.54
N HIS A 212 -8.62 5.41 1.25
CA HIS A 212 -8.04 4.48 2.22
C HIS A 212 -7.48 5.22 3.42
N LEU A 213 -6.68 6.28 3.21
CA LEU A 213 -6.14 7.12 4.28
C LEU A 213 -7.25 7.70 5.18
N LEU A 214 -8.29 8.29 4.58
CA LEU A 214 -9.43 8.87 5.31
C LEU A 214 -10.32 7.81 5.99
N SER A 215 -10.29 6.57 5.52
CA SER A 215 -11.01 5.47 6.18
C SER A 215 -10.27 4.95 7.39
N ASP A 216 -8.94 4.88 7.32
CA ASP A 216 -8.10 4.43 8.42
C ASP A 216 -8.15 5.42 9.60
N THR A 217 -8.27 6.73 9.34
CA THR A 217 -8.49 7.75 10.38
C THR A 217 -9.94 7.84 10.87
N GLY A 218 -10.88 7.20 10.16
CA GLY A 218 -12.32 7.27 10.44
C GLY A 218 -13.03 8.52 9.91
N ASP A 219 -12.29 9.49 9.36
CA ASP A 219 -12.82 10.78 8.89
C ASP A 219 -13.85 10.61 7.76
N ILE A 220 -13.66 9.67 6.84
CA ILE A 220 -14.58 9.52 5.70
C ILE A 220 -15.99 9.07 6.12
N LYS A 221 -16.11 8.38 7.26
CA LYS A 221 -17.41 7.86 7.75
C LYS A 221 -18.23 8.93 8.46
N SER A 222 -17.58 9.94 9.04
CA SER A 222 -18.25 11.04 9.74
C SER A 222 -18.69 12.16 8.79
N MET A 223 -18.08 12.26 7.61
CA MET A 223 -18.41 13.26 6.59
C MET A 223 -19.78 13.05 5.95
N THR A 224 -20.49 14.15 5.72
CA THR A 224 -21.71 14.15 4.88
C THR A 224 -21.35 13.95 3.41
N GLU A 225 -22.34 13.67 2.56
CA GLU A 225 -22.09 13.56 1.11
C GLU A 225 -21.63 14.89 0.49
N GLU A 226 -22.08 16.02 1.05
CA GLU A 226 -21.63 17.35 0.64
C GLU A 226 -20.17 17.59 1.05
N ASP A 227 -19.78 17.20 2.27
CA ASP A 227 -18.39 17.30 2.72
C ASP A 227 -17.44 16.47 1.85
N LYS A 228 -17.85 15.23 1.52
CA LYS A 228 -17.09 14.36 0.62
C LYS A 228 -16.93 14.98 -0.76
N TYR A 229 -18.02 15.54 -1.30
CA TYR A 229 -17.97 16.23 -2.59
C TYR A 229 -17.03 17.42 -2.56
N ASN A 230 -17.17 18.32 -1.59
CA ASN A 230 -16.33 19.50 -1.46
C ASN A 230 -14.86 19.10 -1.29
N LEU A 231 -14.54 18.15 -0.42
CA LEU A 231 -13.17 17.70 -0.22
C LEU A 231 -12.58 17.04 -1.48
N ILE A 232 -13.27 16.05 -2.06
CA ILE A 232 -12.68 15.20 -3.10
C ILE A 232 -12.71 15.87 -4.47
N CYS A 233 -13.82 16.53 -4.82
CA CYS A 233 -14.01 17.12 -6.15
C CYS A 233 -13.50 18.56 -6.23
N VAL A 234 -13.76 19.38 -5.19
CA VAL A 234 -13.44 20.83 -5.24
C VAL A 234 -12.05 21.10 -4.69
N GLU A 235 -11.74 20.61 -3.49
CA GLU A 235 -10.47 20.93 -2.84
C GLU A 235 -9.31 20.11 -3.39
N LEU A 236 -9.47 18.79 -3.51
CA LEU A 236 -8.40 17.87 -3.93
C LEU A 236 -8.38 17.58 -5.44
N GLU A 237 -9.47 17.90 -6.15
CA GLU A 237 -9.61 17.68 -7.60
C GLU A 237 -9.29 16.24 -8.04
N LEU A 238 -9.69 15.25 -7.24
CA LEU A 238 -9.41 13.83 -7.47
C LEU A 238 -10.52 13.09 -8.22
N TYR A 239 -11.62 13.78 -8.53
CA TYR A 239 -12.77 13.20 -9.22
C TYR A 239 -13.38 14.25 -10.16
N PRO A 240 -13.80 13.86 -11.38
CA PRO A 240 -14.29 14.80 -12.38
C PRO A 240 -15.63 15.45 -11.98
N ILE A 241 -15.79 16.72 -12.34
CA ILE A 241 -16.96 17.57 -12.04
C ILE A 241 -17.83 17.90 -13.26
N ASP A 242 -17.48 17.39 -14.45
CA ASP A 242 -18.10 17.70 -15.74
C ASP A 242 -19.37 16.88 -16.03
N GLY A 243 -19.74 15.93 -15.16
CA GLY A 243 -20.94 15.11 -15.28
C GLY A 243 -22.24 15.82 -14.87
N ALA A 244 -23.38 15.23 -15.23
CA ALA A 244 -24.71 15.75 -14.86
C ALA A 244 -24.98 15.79 -13.34
N ASP A 245 -24.39 14.86 -12.59
CA ASP A 245 -24.47 14.80 -11.12
C ASP A 245 -23.17 14.16 -10.56
N PRO A 246 -22.10 14.95 -10.41
CA PRO A 246 -20.80 14.44 -9.98
C PRO A 246 -20.82 13.96 -8.53
N ALA A 247 -21.58 14.62 -7.64
CA ALA A 247 -21.74 14.22 -6.24
C ALA A 247 -22.31 12.80 -6.14
N ARG A 248 -23.42 12.52 -6.82
CA ARG A 248 -24.02 11.17 -6.81
C ARG A 248 -23.09 10.12 -7.43
N SER A 249 -22.32 10.50 -8.45
CA SER A 249 -21.36 9.61 -9.11
C SER A 249 -20.21 9.25 -8.16
N LEU A 250 -19.68 10.24 -7.42
CA LEU A 250 -18.70 10.04 -6.35
C LEU A 250 -19.27 9.14 -5.24
N SER A 251 -20.49 9.39 -4.75
CA SER A 251 -21.13 8.54 -3.74
C SER A 251 -21.22 7.08 -4.21
N GLN A 252 -21.55 6.85 -5.49
CA GLN A 252 -21.58 5.51 -6.06
C GLN A 252 -20.19 4.88 -6.13
N PHE A 253 -19.16 5.66 -6.47
CA PHE A 253 -17.77 5.21 -6.46
C PHE A 253 -17.35 4.77 -5.05
N ILE A 254 -17.53 5.64 -4.05
CA ILE A 254 -17.18 5.35 -2.64
C ILE A 254 -17.95 4.14 -2.13
N ARG A 255 -19.24 4.01 -2.45
CA ARG A 255 -20.05 2.83 -2.08
C ARG A 255 -19.53 1.54 -2.72
N ARG A 256 -19.06 1.58 -3.97
CA ARG A 256 -18.48 0.40 -4.64
C ARG A 256 -17.13 0.04 -4.03
N TRP A 257 -16.31 1.04 -3.73
CA TRP A 257 -15.03 0.89 -3.06
C TRP A 257 -15.16 0.26 -1.66
N ASN A 258 -16.11 0.74 -0.84
CA ASN A 258 -16.41 0.22 0.51
C ASN A 258 -16.92 -1.24 0.56
N LYS A 259 -17.11 -1.91 -0.57
CA LYS A 259 -17.55 -3.33 -0.58
C LYS A 259 -16.50 -4.27 -0.01
N TYR A 260 -15.25 -3.84 0.08
CA TYR A 260 -14.18 -4.60 0.68
C TYR A 260 -13.98 -4.18 2.13
N PRO A 261 -13.72 -5.15 3.04
CA PRO A 261 -13.49 -4.81 4.44
C PRO A 261 -12.21 -3.99 4.56
N VAL A 262 -12.34 -2.72 4.90
CA VAL A 262 -11.23 -1.91 5.44
C VAL A 262 -11.08 -2.30 6.91
N THR A 263 -9.85 -2.56 7.35
CA THR A 263 -9.52 -3.03 8.70
C THR A 263 -9.79 -1.99 9.77
#